data_AF-A0A6N1CLI3-F1
#
_entry.id   AF-A0A6N1CLI3-F1
#
_cell.length_a   1.000
_cell.length_b   1.000
_cell.length_c   1.000
_cell.angle_alpha   90.00
_cell.angle_beta   90.00
_cell.angle_gamma   90.00
#
_symmetry.space_group_name_H-M   'P 1'
#
loop_
_entity.id
_entity.type
_entity.pdbx_description
1 polymer ?
#
loop_
_entity_poly.entity_id
_entity_poly.type
_entity_poly.pdbx_seq_one_letter_code
_entity_poly.pdbx_strand_id
1 'polypeptide(L)'
;MSDLEELKGVIVKLMEAKEGGGEGADWVADYSLNWDAEFLERFEEGKKCIAKALESLEREDDVGLIVAIILGRTRFLDLSNFFRDIYDDLDVLAKHPSWPKIPDDYRCD
;
A
#
# COMPACT_ATOMS: atom_id res chain seq x y z
N MET A 1 -13.24 7.37 7.02
CA MET A 1 -11.99 6.68 6.70
C MET A 1 -11.16 6.63 7.96
N SER A 2 -11.48 5.66 8.79
CA SER A 2 -10.72 5.31 10.00
C SER A 2 -9.63 4.28 9.74
N ASP A 3 -9.72 3.52 8.64
CA ASP A 3 -8.88 2.35 8.37
C ASP A 3 -8.81 2.01 6.86
N LEU A 4 -7.96 1.03 6.50
CA LEU A 4 -7.73 0.63 5.11
C LEU A 4 -8.88 -0.20 4.55
N GLU A 5 -9.68 -0.87 5.39
CA GLU A 5 -10.87 -1.58 4.93
C GLU A 5 -11.97 -0.62 4.46
N GLU A 6 -12.18 0.50 5.15
CA GLU A 6 -13.04 1.57 4.68
C GLU A 6 -12.54 2.17 3.37
N LEU A 7 -11.24 2.41 3.24
CA LEU A 7 -10.62 2.91 1.99
C LEU A 7 -10.87 1.92 0.85
N LYS A 8 -10.59 0.63 1.07
CA LYS A 8 -10.83 -0.46 0.10
C LYS A 8 -12.29 -0.44 -0.37
N GLY A 9 -13.23 -0.34 0.56
CA GLY A 9 -14.66 -0.28 0.24
C GLY A 9 -15.06 0.93 -0.60
N VAL A 10 -14.42 2.08 -0.40
CA VAL A 10 -14.62 3.27 -1.26
C VAL A 10 -14.06 3.04 -2.66
N ILE A 11 -12.86 2.48 -2.77
CA ILE A 11 -12.22 2.21 -4.06
C ILE A 11 -13.06 1.22 -4.89
N VAL A 12 -13.52 0.12 -4.28
CA VAL A 12 -14.39 -0.86 -4.96
C VAL A 12 -15.68 -0.20 -5.48
N LYS A 13 -16.33 0.66 -4.69
CA LYS A 13 -17.52 1.40 -5.14
C LYS A 13 -17.22 2.34 -6.31
N LEU A 14 -16.05 2.98 -6.33
CA LEU A 14 -15.62 3.82 -7.44
C LEU A 14 -15.40 2.99 -8.71
N MET A 15 -14.76 1.83 -8.59
CA MET A 15 -14.56 0.88 -9.69
C MET A 15 -15.89 0.41 -10.27
N GLU A 16 -16.84 -0.02 -9.43
CA GLU A 16 -18.18 -0.42 -9.87
C GLU A 16 -18.91 0.72 -10.61
N ALA A 17 -18.84 1.94 -10.08
CA ALA A 17 -19.51 3.11 -10.64
C ALA A 17 -18.91 3.59 -11.97
N LYS A 18 -17.67 3.24 -12.29
CA LYS A 18 -16.92 3.80 -13.43
C LYS A 18 -16.56 2.79 -14.50
N GLU A 19 -16.23 1.57 -14.11
CA GLU A 19 -15.83 0.47 -15.00
C GLU A 19 -16.98 -0.52 -15.28
N GLY A 20 -18.15 -0.32 -14.66
CA GLY A 20 -19.34 -1.15 -14.94
C GLY A 20 -19.30 -2.56 -14.36
N GLY A 21 -18.46 -2.81 -13.36
CA GLY A 21 -18.35 -4.09 -12.68
C GLY A 21 -17.30 -5.02 -13.29
N GLY A 22 -16.03 -4.74 -13.01
CA GLY A 22 -14.98 -5.74 -12.74
C GLY A 22 -14.46 -6.65 -13.86
N GLU A 23 -15.14 -6.81 -14.99
CA GLU A 23 -14.66 -7.69 -16.07
C GLU A 23 -13.90 -6.88 -17.14
N GLY A 24 -12.63 -6.58 -16.88
CA GLY A 24 -11.72 -6.06 -17.91
C GLY A 24 -10.53 -5.23 -17.45
N ALA A 25 -10.50 -4.77 -16.18
CA ALA A 25 -9.37 -4.05 -15.63
C ALA A 25 -8.43 -5.01 -14.90
N ASP A 26 -7.15 -5.02 -15.28
CA ASP A 26 -6.06 -5.68 -14.54
C ASP A 26 -5.81 -4.87 -13.26
N TRP A 27 -6.68 -5.05 -12.26
CA TRP A 27 -6.47 -4.49 -10.93
C TRP A 27 -5.25 -5.15 -10.29
N VAL A 28 -4.35 -4.33 -9.78
CA VAL A 28 -3.06 -4.75 -9.23
C VAL A 28 -3.20 -5.10 -7.76
N ALA A 29 -3.94 -4.31 -6.99
CA ALA A 29 -4.14 -4.60 -5.57
C ALA A 29 -5.04 -5.83 -5.38
N ASP A 30 -4.71 -6.66 -4.39
CA ASP A 30 -5.55 -7.81 -4.05
C ASP A 30 -6.69 -7.37 -3.12
N TYR A 31 -7.86 -7.09 -3.72
CA TYR A 31 -9.07 -6.72 -3.00
C TYR A 31 -9.71 -7.87 -2.21
N SER A 32 -9.23 -9.11 -2.36
CA SER A 32 -9.71 -10.27 -1.58
C SER A 32 -9.13 -10.34 -0.17
N LEU A 33 -8.01 -9.64 0.08
CA LEU A 33 -7.34 -9.61 1.38
C LEU A 33 -7.98 -8.63 2.35
N ASN A 34 -7.68 -8.80 3.65
CA ASN A 34 -7.97 -7.82 4.69
C ASN A 34 -6.79 -6.84 4.79
N TRP A 35 -6.94 -5.66 4.18
CA TRP A 35 -5.89 -4.65 4.04
C TRP A 35 -5.38 -4.11 5.37
N ASP A 36 -6.22 -4.02 6.41
CA ASP A 36 -5.77 -3.64 7.74
C ASP A 36 -4.83 -4.69 8.35
N ALA A 37 -5.19 -5.97 8.23
CA ALA A 37 -4.36 -7.07 8.71
C ALA A 37 -3.05 -7.15 7.91
N GLU A 38 -3.12 -7.05 6.59
CA GLU A 38 -1.97 -7.07 5.68
C GLU A 38 -0.99 -5.92 5.97
N PHE A 39 -1.50 -4.71 6.18
CA PHE A 39 -0.69 -3.55 6.56
C PHE A 39 -0.03 -3.76 7.93
N LEU A 40 -0.82 -4.15 8.93
CA LEU A 40 -0.34 -4.30 10.30
C LEU A 40 0.74 -5.39 10.36
N GLU A 41 0.55 -6.52 9.69
CA GLU A 41 1.53 -7.59 9.64
C GLU A 41 2.87 -7.10 9.05
N ARG A 42 2.85 -6.51 7.85
CA ARG A 42 4.06 -6.00 7.18
C ARG A 42 4.77 -4.94 8.01
N PHE A 43 4.01 -4.03 8.61
CA PHE A 43 4.58 -2.97 9.45
C PHE A 43 5.22 -3.52 10.72
N GLU A 44 4.57 -4.48 11.40
CA GLU A 44 5.12 -5.14 12.58
C GLU A 44 6.37 -5.97 12.25
N GLU A 45 6.41 -6.64 11.09
CA GLU A 45 7.62 -7.33 10.63
C GLU A 45 8.80 -6.38 10.39
N GLY A 46 8.54 -5.22 9.76
CA GLY A 46 9.54 -4.17 9.58
C GLY A 46 10.07 -3.66 10.93
N LYS A 47 9.16 -3.35 11.87
CA LYS A 47 9.53 -2.94 13.24
C LYS A 47 10.38 -3.98 13.96
N LYS A 48 10.03 -5.27 13.89
CA LYS A 48 10.82 -6.36 14.49
C LYS A 48 12.25 -6.39 13.95
N CYS A 49 12.44 -6.09 12.67
CA CYS A 49 13.79 -6.03 12.08
C CYS A 49 14.59 -4.84 12.65
N ILE A 50 13.96 -3.67 12.82
CA ILE A 50 14.62 -2.50 13.42
C ILE A 50 14.97 -2.74 14.90
N ALA A 51 14.06 -3.38 15.66
CA ALA A 51 14.34 -3.77 17.04
C ALA A 51 15.56 -4.71 17.13
N LYS A 52 15.62 -5.73 16.26
CA LYS A 52 16.80 -6.62 16.17
C LYS A 52 18.07 -5.88 15.78
N ALA A 53 17.99 -4.90 14.88
CA ALA A 53 19.14 -4.10 14.51
C ALA A 53 19.69 -3.33 15.72
N LEU A 54 18.81 -2.74 16.55
CA LEU A 54 19.21 -2.08 17.78
C LEU A 54 19.85 -3.06 18.78
N GLU A 55 19.22 -4.22 19.00
CA GLU A 55 19.78 -5.25 19.89
C GLU A 55 21.17 -5.74 19.43
N SER A 56 21.37 -5.95 18.13
CA SER A 56 22.68 -6.32 17.57
C SER A 56 23.70 -5.20 17.70
N LEU A 57 23.29 -3.94 17.51
CA LEU A 57 24.15 -2.78 17.72
C LEU A 57 24.64 -2.68 19.17
N GLU A 58 23.73 -2.84 20.14
CA GLU A 58 24.05 -2.82 21.58
C GLU A 58 24.99 -3.95 22.01
N ARG A 59 25.01 -5.06 21.24
CA ARG A 59 25.84 -6.24 21.49
C ARG A 59 27.15 -6.25 20.70
N GLU A 60 27.44 -5.20 19.93
CA GLU A 60 28.58 -5.14 19.00
C GLU A 60 28.61 -6.34 18.02
N ASP A 61 27.43 -6.85 17.63
CA ASP A 61 27.26 -7.93 16.67
C ASP A 61 27.02 -7.37 15.26
N ASP A 62 28.10 -7.03 14.57
CA ASP A 62 28.06 -6.45 13.22
C ASP A 62 27.36 -7.36 12.20
N VAL A 63 27.48 -8.68 12.35
CA VAL A 63 26.84 -9.65 11.46
C VAL A 63 25.33 -9.64 11.69
N GLY A 64 24.88 -9.71 12.94
CA GLY A 64 23.47 -9.59 13.29
C GLY A 64 22.88 -8.25 12.84
N LEU A 65 23.63 -7.17 13.02
CA LEU A 65 23.23 -5.82 12.61
C LEU A 65 22.96 -5.73 11.11
N ILE A 66 23.91 -6.17 10.27
CA ILE A 66 23.72 -6.08 8.81
C ILE A 66 22.61 -7.02 8.32
N VAL A 67 22.45 -8.19 8.93
CA VAL A 67 21.34 -9.11 8.61
C VAL A 67 20.00 -8.46 8.95
N ALA A 68 19.86 -7.86 10.13
CA ALA A 68 18.63 -7.18 10.55
C ALA A 68 18.29 -6.00 9.63
N ILE A 69 19.29 -5.22 9.21
CA ILE A 69 19.10 -4.12 8.24
C ILE A 69 18.64 -4.65 6.87
N ILE A 70 19.27 -5.71 6.35
CA ILE A 70 18.91 -6.30 5.05
C ILE A 70 17.47 -6.84 5.07
N LEU A 71 17.06 -7.49 6.17
CA LEU A 71 15.68 -7.94 6.31
C LEU A 71 14.72 -6.77 6.45
N GLY A 72 15.06 -5.77 7.26
CA GLY A 72 14.25 -4.58 7.46
C GLY A 72 13.95 -3.85 6.16
N ARG A 73 14.97 -3.59 5.31
CA ARG A 73 14.75 -2.94 4.02
C ARG A 73 13.81 -3.74 3.10
N THR A 74 13.88 -5.07 3.13
CA THR A 74 12.99 -5.92 2.32
C THR A 74 11.56 -5.84 2.81
N ARG A 75 11.34 -5.82 4.13
CA ARG A 75 9.98 -5.67 4.71
C ARG A 75 9.36 -4.31 4.41
N PHE A 76 10.14 -3.25 4.48
CA PHE A 76 9.64 -1.91 4.10
C PHE A 76 9.45 -1.75 2.59
N LEU A 77 10.23 -2.44 1.76
CA LEU A 77 9.97 -2.50 0.32
C LEU A 77 8.64 -3.20 0.03
N ASP A 78 8.35 -4.31 0.72
CA ASP A 78 7.07 -5.00 0.59
C ASP A 78 5.88 -4.12 1.00
N LEU A 79 6.00 -3.39 2.11
CA LEU A 79 5.01 -2.39 2.51
C LEU A 79 4.85 -1.26 1.48
N SER A 80 5.95 -0.82 0.86
CA SER A 80 5.90 0.17 -0.22
C SER A 80 5.21 -0.37 -1.47
N ASN A 81 5.38 -1.66 -1.79
CA ASN A 81 4.71 -2.28 -2.92
C ASN A 81 3.20 -2.41 -2.67
N PHE A 82 2.79 -2.77 -1.45
CA PHE A 82 1.38 -2.78 -1.05
C PHE A 82 0.68 -1.44 -1.36
N PHE A 83 1.31 -0.31 -1.01
CA PHE A 83 0.75 1.01 -1.35
C PHE A 83 0.91 1.39 -2.84
N ARG A 84 1.93 0.86 -3.52
CA ARG A 84 2.10 1.06 -4.97
C ARG A 84 0.95 0.44 -5.74
N ASP A 85 0.55 -0.78 -5.38
CA ASP A 85 -0.53 -1.49 -6.06
C ASP A 85 -1.86 -0.71 -5.94
N ILE A 86 -2.15 -0.17 -4.76
CA ILE A 86 -3.31 0.73 -4.53
C ILE A 86 -3.20 1.99 -5.40
N TYR A 87 -2.01 2.60 -5.46
CA TYR A 87 -1.78 3.78 -6.29
C TYR A 87 -2.01 3.49 -7.77
N ASP A 88 -1.51 2.37 -8.28
CA ASP A 88 -1.62 2.00 -9.69
C ASP A 88 -3.10 1.82 -10.09
N ASP A 89 -3.92 1.20 -9.23
CA ASP A 89 -5.36 1.09 -9.44
C ASP A 89 -6.09 2.44 -9.45
N LEU A 90 -5.70 3.34 -8.53
CA LEU A 90 -6.25 4.71 -8.50
C LEU A 90 -5.85 5.53 -9.74
N ASP A 91 -4.64 5.32 -10.27
CA ASP A 91 -4.16 5.97 -11.48
C ASP A 91 -4.90 5.46 -12.72
N VAL A 92 -5.20 4.15 -12.80
CA VAL A 92 -6.10 3.58 -13.81
C VAL A 92 -7.47 4.23 -13.74
N LEU A 93 -8.07 4.29 -12.55
CA LEU A 93 -9.36 4.96 -12.34
C LEU A 93 -9.31 6.42 -12.77
N ALA A 94 -8.30 7.18 -12.36
CA ALA A 94 -8.18 8.60 -12.69
C ALA A 94 -8.07 8.88 -14.20
N LYS A 95 -7.55 7.92 -14.96
CA LYS A 95 -7.39 8.00 -16.43
C LYS A 95 -8.62 7.52 -17.20
N HIS A 96 -9.68 7.05 -16.52
CA HIS A 96 -10.86 6.54 -17.20
C HIS A 96 -11.50 7.62 -18.11
N PRO A 97 -11.81 7.30 -19.38
CA PRO A 97 -12.20 8.30 -20.38
C PRO A 97 -13.55 8.97 -20.11
N SER A 98 -14.37 8.44 -19.19
CA SER A 98 -15.64 9.06 -18.81
C SER A 98 -15.49 10.24 -17.85
N TRP A 99 -14.28 10.50 -17.32
CA TRP A 99 -14.08 11.62 -16.41
C TRP A 99 -14.17 12.97 -17.13
N PRO A 100 -14.76 13.99 -16.47
CA PRO A 100 -14.75 15.33 -17.01
C PRO A 100 -13.33 15.87 -17.01
N LYS A 101 -13.06 16.81 -17.93
CA LYS A 101 -11.85 17.62 -17.84
C LYS A 101 -11.90 18.45 -16.55
N ILE A 102 -10.79 18.51 -15.83
CA ILE A 102 -10.64 19.39 -14.67
C ILE A 102 -10.60 20.83 -15.17
N PRO A 103 -11.50 21.73 -14.73
CA PRO A 103 -11.46 23.15 -15.07
C PRO A 103 -10.20 23.84 -14.51
N ASP A 104 -9.69 24.87 -15.20
CA ASP A 104 -8.48 25.61 -14.79
C ASP A 104 -8.64 26.32 -13.43
N ASP A 105 -9.86 26.66 -13.04
CA ASP A 105 -10.19 27.32 -11.77
C ASP A 105 -10.64 26.36 -10.67
N TYR A 106 -10.63 25.05 -10.94
CA TYR A 106 -11.02 24.03 -9.97
C TYR A 106 -10.06 23.97 -8.79
N ARG A 107 -10.61 23.95 -7.57
CA ARG A 107 -9.86 23.80 -6.33
C ARG A 107 -10.36 22.57 -5.59
N CYS A 108 -9.41 21.76 -5.14
CA CYS A 108 -9.67 20.68 -4.19
C CYS A 108 -9.35 21.25 -2.80
N ASP A 109 -10.33 21.23 -1.91
CA ASP A 109 -10.23 21.74 -0.53
C ASP A 109 -9.38 20.82 0.37
#